data_AF-A0A2N5AE48-F1
#
_entry.id   AF-A0A2N5AE48-F1
#
_cell.length_a   1.000
_cell.length_b   1.000
_cell.length_c   1.000
_cell.angle_alpha   90.00
_cell.angle_beta   90.00
_cell.angle_gamma   90.00
#
_symmetry.space_group_name_H-M   'P 1'
#
loop_
_entity.id
_entity.type
_entity.pdbx_description
1 polymer ?
#
loop_
_entity_poly.entity_id
_entity_poly.type
_entity_poly.pdbx_seq_one_letter_code
_entity_poly.pdbx_strand_id
1 'polypeptide(L)'
;MNINILEKMNKVPGGLIIIPLLVAILINTFAPQVLSIGGPTTALFKVGSSAMMGIFLLICGTSINIRQAGLPLYKGAVLLFLKCLAGALAVWAAGTLFGPSGFLGISTLALIACLTSSNSSLYIALCSNYGDASDAGAISVFCIKDGPFVTMMALGVSGLANIPFTALLSMLIPLLIGMLWGNLDERFKQLCAAAQPLVIIIMSFAIGANSSINTVFTAGLSGILLGIISALTGIVFYFIYNLFLKKKSALGAALGTTAASSALTPAMVAQADP
;
A
#
# COMPACT_ATOMS: atom_id res chain seq x y z
N MET A 1 -12.40 0.00 -33.33
CA MET A 1 -12.97 0.88 -32.28
C MET A 1 -12.03 0.86 -31.09
N ASN A 2 -11.26 1.92 -30.85
CA ASN A 2 -10.39 2.01 -29.67
C ASN A 2 -11.24 2.50 -28.49
N ILE A 3 -11.49 1.63 -27.51
CA ILE A 3 -12.43 1.91 -26.39
C ILE A 3 -11.75 2.73 -25.27
N ASN A 4 -10.44 2.99 -25.37
CA ASN A 4 -9.62 3.75 -24.41
C ASN A 4 -9.89 3.36 -22.96
N ILE A 5 -9.79 2.06 -22.65
CA ILE A 5 -10.13 1.51 -21.33
C ILE A 5 -9.29 2.17 -20.22
N LEU A 6 -7.97 2.32 -20.44
CA LEU A 6 -7.08 2.93 -19.48
C LEU A 6 -7.46 4.39 -19.16
N GLU A 7 -7.80 5.19 -20.17
CA GLU A 7 -8.24 6.57 -19.96
C GLU A 7 -9.55 6.62 -19.16
N LYS A 8 -10.50 5.73 -19.47
CA LYS A 8 -11.76 5.64 -18.73
C LYS A 8 -11.53 5.25 -17.28
N MET A 9 -10.59 4.34 -17.01
CA MET A 9 -10.21 3.99 -15.64
C MET A 9 -9.57 5.17 -14.91
N ASN A 10 -8.71 5.93 -15.58
CA ASN A 10 -8.05 7.10 -15.00
C ASN A 10 -8.99 8.27 -14.69
N LYS A 11 -10.19 8.32 -15.29
CA LYS A 11 -11.23 9.32 -14.94
C LYS A 11 -11.80 9.13 -13.54
N VAL A 12 -11.70 7.93 -12.98
CA VAL A 12 -12.16 7.63 -11.62
C VAL A 12 -10.96 7.70 -10.68
N PRO A 13 -11.00 8.50 -9.59
CA PRO A 13 -9.96 8.48 -8.57
C PRO A 13 -9.77 7.06 -8.02
N GLY A 14 -8.58 6.48 -8.16
CA GLY A 14 -8.31 5.08 -7.79
C GLY A 14 -8.91 4.03 -8.74
N GLY A 15 -9.34 4.43 -9.94
CA GLY A 15 -10.03 3.55 -10.90
C GLY A 15 -9.20 2.36 -11.39
N LEU A 16 -7.86 2.45 -11.36
CA LEU A 16 -6.95 1.32 -11.63
C LEU A 16 -7.10 0.17 -10.63
N ILE A 17 -7.78 0.39 -9.50
CA ILE A 17 -7.95 -0.56 -8.42
C ILE A 17 -9.42 -0.89 -8.24
N ILE A 18 -10.26 0.14 -8.06
CA ILE A 18 -11.69 -0.02 -7.79
C ILE A 18 -12.38 -0.77 -8.92
N ILE A 19 -12.12 -0.40 -10.17
CA ILE A 19 -12.79 -0.99 -11.33
C ILE A 19 -12.42 -2.48 -11.49
N PRO A 20 -11.14 -2.88 -11.59
CA PRO A 20 -10.81 -4.30 -11.75
C PRO A 20 -11.22 -5.14 -10.55
N LEU A 21 -11.16 -4.59 -9.33
CA LEU A 21 -11.61 -5.27 -8.12
C LEU A 21 -13.13 -5.54 -8.17
N LEU A 22 -13.95 -4.53 -8.48
CA LEU A 22 -15.40 -4.71 -8.58
C LEU A 22 -15.78 -5.67 -9.72
N VAL A 23 -15.11 -5.58 -10.87
CA VAL A 23 -15.30 -6.51 -11.99
C VAL A 23 -15.01 -7.94 -11.55
N ALA A 24 -13.90 -8.17 -10.85
CA ALA A 24 -13.54 -9.50 -10.35
C ALA A 24 -14.53 -10.02 -9.30
N ILE A 25 -15.03 -9.16 -8.41
CA ILE A 25 -16.09 -9.52 -7.43
C ILE A 25 -17.37 -9.95 -8.14
N LEU A 26 -17.79 -9.20 -9.17
CA LEU A 26 -18.97 -9.54 -9.96
C LEU A 26 -18.79 -10.90 -10.64
N ILE A 27 -17.64 -11.13 -11.27
CA ILE A 27 -17.33 -12.42 -11.91
C ILE A 27 -17.30 -13.55 -10.87
N ASN A 28 -16.67 -13.35 -9.72
CA ASN A 28 -16.62 -14.36 -8.66
C ASN A 28 -18.01 -14.63 -8.05
N THR A 29 -18.91 -13.64 -8.04
CA THR A 29 -20.28 -13.78 -7.52
C THR A 29 -21.20 -14.50 -8.50
N PHE A 30 -21.14 -14.17 -9.80
CA PHE A 30 -22.08 -14.69 -10.81
C PHE A 30 -21.55 -15.89 -11.62
N ALA A 31 -20.23 -15.98 -11.81
CA ALA A 31 -19.58 -17.01 -12.63
C ALA A 31 -18.22 -17.44 -12.04
N PRO A 32 -18.17 -17.92 -10.77
CA PRO A 32 -16.91 -18.27 -10.09
C PRO A 32 -16.10 -19.35 -10.83
N GLN A 33 -16.77 -20.23 -11.60
CA GLN A 33 -16.09 -21.29 -12.34
C GLN A 33 -15.10 -20.76 -13.37
N VAL A 34 -15.34 -19.56 -13.94
CA VAL A 34 -14.44 -18.93 -14.92
C VAL A 34 -13.08 -18.62 -14.31
N LEU A 35 -13.07 -18.18 -13.04
CA LEU A 35 -11.85 -17.85 -12.30
C LEU A 35 -11.17 -19.10 -11.72
N SER A 36 -11.89 -20.23 -11.67
CA SER A 36 -11.45 -21.50 -11.10
C SER A 36 -11.25 -22.60 -12.15
N ILE A 37 -11.15 -22.24 -13.44
CA ILE A 37 -10.93 -23.18 -14.55
C ILE A 37 -9.55 -23.88 -14.51
N GLY A 38 -8.62 -23.38 -13.69
CA GLY A 38 -7.25 -23.85 -13.59
C GLY A 38 -6.30 -23.15 -14.56
N GLY A 39 -5.06 -23.63 -14.60
CA GLY A 39 -4.03 -23.12 -15.50
C GLY A 39 -3.72 -21.62 -15.30
N PRO A 40 -3.30 -20.93 -16.38
CA PRO A 40 -2.89 -19.52 -16.30
C PRO A 40 -3.98 -18.56 -15.81
N THR A 41 -5.25 -18.83 -16.13
CA THR A 41 -6.37 -17.97 -15.74
C THR A 41 -6.51 -17.93 -14.23
N THR A 42 -6.59 -19.09 -13.57
CA THR A 42 -6.68 -19.16 -12.11
C THR A 42 -5.40 -18.67 -11.43
N ALA A 43 -4.24 -19.00 -12.00
CA ALA A 43 -2.95 -18.56 -11.46
C ALA A 43 -2.81 -17.03 -11.49
N LEU A 44 -3.19 -16.37 -12.59
CA LEU A 44 -3.06 -14.92 -12.75
C LEU A 44 -4.15 -14.14 -12.00
N PHE A 45 -5.42 -14.55 -12.17
CA PHE A 45 -6.56 -13.75 -11.78
C PHE A 45 -7.21 -14.15 -10.46
N LYS A 46 -6.80 -15.27 -9.83
CA LYS A 46 -7.34 -15.70 -8.54
C LYS A 46 -6.26 -15.89 -7.49
N VAL A 47 -5.22 -16.66 -7.78
CA VAL A 47 -4.17 -16.98 -6.78
C VAL A 47 -2.97 -16.03 -6.85
N GLY A 48 -2.86 -15.24 -7.92
CA GLY A 48 -1.68 -14.44 -8.24
C GLY A 48 -1.41 -13.23 -7.37
N SER A 49 -2.25 -12.92 -6.36
CA SER A 49 -2.11 -11.70 -5.55
C SER A 49 -0.75 -11.61 -4.84
N SER A 50 -0.25 -12.72 -4.27
CA SER A 50 1.05 -12.74 -3.57
C SER A 50 2.23 -12.59 -4.54
N ALA A 51 2.14 -13.19 -5.74
CA ALA A 51 3.15 -13.01 -6.78
C ALA A 51 3.17 -11.57 -7.31
N MET A 52 2.00 -10.98 -7.55
CA MET A 52 1.89 -9.57 -7.95
C MET A 52 2.40 -8.63 -6.86
N MET A 53 2.17 -8.93 -5.58
CA MET A 53 2.77 -8.19 -4.46
C MET A 53 4.30 -8.27 -4.50
N GLY A 54 4.87 -9.44 -4.80
CA GLY A 54 6.32 -9.59 -4.99
C GLY A 54 6.86 -8.70 -6.12
N ILE A 55 6.18 -8.66 -7.26
CA ILE A 55 6.54 -7.76 -8.38
C ILE A 55 6.38 -6.30 -7.97
N PHE A 56 5.32 -5.96 -7.24
CA PHE A 56 5.09 -4.61 -6.73
C PHE A 56 6.22 -4.17 -5.80
N LEU A 57 6.63 -5.02 -4.85
CA LEU A 57 7.77 -4.77 -3.96
C LEU A 57 9.08 -4.60 -4.73
N LEU A 58 9.29 -5.37 -5.79
CA LEU A 58 10.44 -5.23 -6.68
C LEU A 58 10.43 -3.86 -7.38
N ILE A 59 9.28 -3.46 -7.93
CA ILE A 59 9.12 -2.14 -8.57
C ILE A 59 9.38 -1.01 -7.56
N CYS A 60 8.82 -1.10 -6.35
CA CYS A 60 9.12 -0.17 -5.26
C CYS A 60 10.63 -0.15 -4.95
N GLY A 61 11.28 -1.31 -4.91
CA GLY A 61 12.72 -1.45 -4.78
C GLY A 61 13.50 -0.68 -5.83
N THR A 62 13.11 -0.75 -7.11
CA THR A 62 13.80 0.00 -8.19
C THR A 62 13.75 1.51 -8.04
N SER A 63 12.78 2.02 -7.28
CA SER A 63 12.68 3.46 -6.97
C SER A 63 13.68 3.90 -5.90
N ILE A 64 14.29 2.96 -5.17
CA ILE A 64 15.27 3.24 -4.14
C ILE A 64 16.62 3.51 -4.78
N ASN A 65 17.15 4.73 -4.63
CA ASN A 65 18.43 5.12 -5.20
C ASN A 65 19.49 5.20 -4.10
N ILE A 66 20.47 4.29 -4.14
CA ILE A 66 21.55 4.16 -3.13
C ILE A 66 22.54 5.35 -3.23
N ARG A 67 22.61 6.01 -4.40
CA ARG A 67 23.48 7.17 -4.62
C ARG A 67 22.89 8.46 -4.05
N GLN A 68 21.65 8.43 -3.55
CA GLN A 68 21.10 9.57 -2.80
C GLN A 68 21.77 9.67 -1.42
N ALA A 69 22.78 10.53 -1.32
CA ALA A 69 23.45 10.85 -0.06
C ALA A 69 22.95 12.18 0.53
N GLY A 70 23.02 12.30 1.86
CA GLY A 70 22.74 13.54 2.58
C GLY A 70 21.27 13.77 2.93
N LEU A 71 20.72 14.91 2.50
CA LEU A 71 19.40 15.41 2.92
C LEU A 71 18.19 14.53 2.51
N PRO A 72 18.13 13.92 1.31
CA PRO A 72 17.00 13.06 0.92
C PRO A 72 16.89 11.81 1.80
N LEU A 73 18.03 11.17 2.11
CA LEU A 73 18.10 10.00 2.99
C LEU A 73 17.64 10.35 4.41
N TYR A 74 18.11 11.48 4.94
CA TYR A 74 17.68 11.98 6.26
C TYR A 74 16.17 12.24 6.29
N LYS A 75 15.64 13.00 5.32
CA LYS A 75 14.19 13.27 5.22
C LYS A 75 13.39 11.97 5.11
N GLY A 76 13.82 11.04 4.25
CA GLY A 76 13.18 9.74 4.06
C GLY A 76 13.18 8.87 5.32
N ALA A 77 14.30 8.84 6.05
CA ALA A 77 14.41 8.11 7.32
C ALA A 77 13.53 8.73 8.42
N VAL A 78 13.51 10.06 8.55
CA VAL A 78 12.62 10.76 9.50
C VAL A 78 11.15 10.50 9.16
N LEU A 79 10.80 10.55 7.88
CA LEU A 79 9.45 10.25 7.40
C LEU A 79 9.02 8.82 7.72
N LEU A 80 9.89 7.86 7.42
CA LEU A 80 9.66 6.45 7.71
C LEU A 80 9.52 6.23 9.23
N PHE A 81 10.41 6.82 10.02
CA PHE A 81 10.38 6.73 11.48
C PHE A 81 9.10 7.31 12.07
N LEU A 82 8.72 8.54 11.70
CA LEU A 82 7.48 9.18 12.16
C LEU A 82 6.26 8.33 11.81
N LYS A 83 6.24 7.73 10.63
CA LYS A 83 5.13 6.89 10.19
C LYS A 83 5.09 5.55 10.94
N CYS A 84 6.25 4.91 11.15
CA CYS A 84 6.35 3.71 11.98
C CYS A 84 5.93 3.98 13.42
N LEU A 85 6.37 5.09 14.01
CA LEU A 85 6.02 5.49 15.37
C LEU A 85 4.52 5.77 15.50
N ALA A 86 3.94 6.54 14.59
CA ALA A 86 2.51 6.79 14.57
C ALA A 86 1.71 5.50 14.33
N GLY A 87 2.22 4.60 13.48
CA GLY A 87 1.69 3.25 13.30
C GLY A 87 1.70 2.45 14.59
N ALA A 88 2.83 2.39 15.29
CA ALA A 88 2.98 1.68 16.57
C ALA A 88 2.06 2.26 17.66
N LEU A 89 1.95 3.58 17.74
CA LEU A 89 1.01 4.26 18.66
C LEU A 89 -0.44 3.95 18.31
N ALA A 90 -0.79 3.93 17.03
CA ALA A 90 -2.12 3.56 16.57
C ALA A 90 -2.43 2.09 16.87
N VAL A 91 -1.46 1.19 16.69
CA VAL A 91 -1.58 -0.24 17.04
C VAL A 91 -1.79 -0.39 18.54
N TRP A 92 -0.98 0.28 19.35
CA TRP A 92 -1.08 0.23 20.80
C TRP A 92 -2.42 0.79 21.29
N ALA A 93 -2.84 1.97 20.82
CA ALA A 93 -4.11 2.58 21.18
C ALA A 93 -5.30 1.74 20.71
N ALA A 94 -5.31 1.28 19.47
CA ALA A 94 -6.42 0.47 18.95
C ALA A 94 -6.48 -0.92 19.61
N GLY A 95 -5.33 -1.56 19.82
CA GLY A 95 -5.22 -2.85 20.47
C GLY A 95 -5.70 -2.82 21.93
N THR A 96 -5.36 -1.76 22.66
CA THR A 96 -5.77 -1.58 24.07
C THR A 96 -7.23 -1.14 24.22
N LEU A 97 -7.73 -0.26 23.34
CA LEU A 97 -9.09 0.29 23.45
C LEU A 97 -10.16 -0.63 22.84
N PHE A 98 -9.84 -1.33 21.76
CA PHE A 98 -10.83 -2.05 20.94
C PHE A 98 -10.55 -3.56 20.79
N GLY A 99 -9.36 -4.04 21.15
CA GLY A 99 -8.97 -5.44 20.97
C GLY A 99 -8.89 -5.85 19.49
N PRO A 100 -8.77 -7.16 19.17
CA PRO A 100 -8.65 -7.65 17.79
C PRO A 100 -9.89 -7.35 16.92
N SER A 101 -11.08 -7.37 17.55
CA SER A 101 -12.39 -7.11 16.94
C SER A 101 -12.48 -5.71 16.31
N GLY A 102 -11.71 -4.76 16.85
CA GLY A 102 -11.69 -3.38 16.41
C GLY A 102 -12.96 -2.59 16.76
N PHE A 103 -13.25 -1.55 15.98
CA PHE A 103 -14.27 -0.54 16.32
C PHE A 103 -15.23 -0.31 15.15
N LEU A 104 -16.54 -0.28 15.43
CA LEU A 104 -17.61 0.01 14.44
C LEU A 104 -17.51 -0.82 13.15
N GLY A 105 -17.14 -2.10 13.27
CA GLY A 105 -17.00 -3.01 12.13
C GLY A 105 -15.71 -2.86 11.32
N ILE A 106 -14.76 -2.05 11.80
CA ILE A 106 -13.38 -1.96 11.30
C ILE A 106 -12.50 -2.80 12.22
N SER A 107 -11.91 -3.87 11.70
CA SER A 107 -10.96 -4.67 12.49
C SER A 107 -9.71 -3.86 12.81
N THR A 108 -9.05 -4.18 13.92
CA THR A 108 -7.79 -3.52 14.32
C THR A 108 -6.71 -3.72 13.24
N LEU A 109 -6.69 -4.88 12.58
CA LEU A 109 -5.83 -5.13 11.41
C LEU A 109 -6.11 -4.17 10.25
N ALA A 110 -7.39 -3.97 9.88
CA ALA A 110 -7.76 -3.06 8.79
C ALA A 110 -7.44 -1.60 9.13
N LEU A 111 -7.67 -1.20 10.38
CA LEU A 111 -7.32 0.14 10.87
C LEU A 111 -5.80 0.36 10.80
N ILE A 112 -5.01 -0.58 11.31
CA ILE A 112 -3.54 -0.49 11.30
C ILE A 112 -3.02 -0.45 9.86
N ALA A 113 -3.48 -1.36 9.00
CA ALA A 113 -3.11 -1.38 7.59
C ALA A 113 -3.42 -0.06 6.87
N CYS A 114 -4.52 0.59 7.23
CA CYS A 114 -4.89 1.90 6.70
C CYS A 114 -3.97 3.02 7.21
N LEU A 115 -3.66 3.02 8.52
CA LEU A 115 -2.91 4.10 9.18
C LEU A 115 -1.39 4.07 8.94
N THR A 116 -0.79 2.89 8.78
CA THR A 116 0.64 2.73 8.46
C THR A 116 0.93 3.02 6.99
N SER A 117 -0.09 2.89 6.14
CA SER A 117 -0.03 3.18 4.71
C SER A 117 0.12 4.66 4.41
N SER A 118 0.64 4.97 3.21
CA SER A 118 0.40 6.23 2.53
C SER A 118 0.76 6.16 1.06
N ASN A 119 0.23 7.09 0.28
CA ASN A 119 0.40 7.08 -1.18
C ASN A 119 1.68 7.80 -1.61
N SER A 120 2.73 7.02 -1.91
CA SER A 120 4.01 7.53 -2.39
C SER A 120 3.91 8.28 -3.73
N SER A 121 3.02 7.86 -4.63
CA SER A 121 2.81 8.55 -5.91
C SER A 121 2.17 9.93 -5.74
N LEU A 122 1.22 10.04 -4.79
CA LEU A 122 0.61 11.32 -4.43
C LEU A 122 1.63 12.24 -3.74
N TYR A 123 2.49 11.69 -2.87
CA TYR A 123 3.57 12.43 -2.25
C TYR A 123 4.51 13.05 -3.31
N ILE A 124 4.98 12.26 -4.29
CA ILE A 124 5.81 12.75 -5.40
C ILE A 124 5.09 13.86 -6.18
N ALA A 125 3.80 13.69 -6.50
CA ALA A 125 3.03 14.70 -7.22
C ALA A 125 2.92 16.04 -6.45
N LEU A 126 2.81 15.98 -5.11
CA LEU A 126 2.84 17.17 -4.28
C LEU A 126 4.25 17.76 -4.14
N CYS A 127 5.32 16.96 -4.23
CA CYS A 127 6.70 17.47 -4.21
C CYS A 127 6.95 18.47 -5.34
N SER A 128 6.37 18.26 -6.53
CA SER A 128 6.51 19.19 -7.65
C SER A 128 5.94 20.59 -7.38
N ASN A 129 4.95 20.70 -6.49
CA ASN A 129 4.25 21.96 -6.20
C ASN A 129 4.61 22.56 -4.82
N TYR A 130 4.94 21.70 -3.84
CA TYR A 130 5.07 22.07 -2.42
C TYR A 130 6.36 21.55 -1.76
N GLY A 131 7.22 20.87 -2.52
CA GLY A 131 8.47 20.27 -2.04
C GLY A 131 9.69 20.73 -2.83
N ASP A 132 10.80 20.07 -2.56
CA ASP A 132 12.06 20.22 -3.29
C ASP A 132 12.60 18.87 -3.79
N ALA A 133 13.72 18.90 -4.53
CA ALA A 133 14.34 17.70 -5.08
C ALA A 133 14.75 16.68 -3.99
N SER A 134 15.01 17.15 -2.77
CA SER A 134 15.32 16.25 -1.65
C SER A 134 14.07 15.63 -1.03
N ASP A 135 12.92 16.29 -1.09
CA ASP A 135 11.62 15.68 -0.74
C ASP A 135 11.24 14.62 -1.77
N ALA A 136 11.41 14.90 -3.07
CA ALA A 136 11.22 13.90 -4.11
C ALA A 136 12.18 12.72 -3.95
N GLY A 137 13.44 12.97 -3.56
CA GLY A 137 14.40 11.92 -3.26
C GLY A 137 14.04 11.08 -2.03
N ALA A 138 13.46 11.68 -0.98
CA ALA A 138 13.07 10.99 0.26
C ALA A 138 12.12 9.79 0.03
N ILE A 139 11.41 9.78 -1.11
CA ILE A 139 10.54 8.67 -1.49
C ILE A 139 11.28 7.34 -1.62
N SER A 140 12.58 7.37 -1.98
CA SER A 140 13.42 6.19 -2.13
C SER A 140 13.46 5.36 -0.84
N VAL A 141 13.62 6.02 0.31
CA VAL A 141 13.59 5.35 1.62
C VAL A 141 12.16 5.03 2.03
N PHE A 142 11.25 5.93 1.72
CA PHE A 142 9.87 5.83 2.17
C PHE A 142 9.12 4.66 1.52
N CYS A 143 9.42 4.31 0.26
CA CYS A 143 8.84 3.17 -0.45
C CYS A 143 9.02 1.81 0.24
N ILE A 144 9.94 1.69 1.21
CA ILE A 144 10.09 0.47 2.04
C ILE A 144 8.78 0.10 2.73
N LYS A 145 7.93 1.09 3.04
CA LYS A 145 6.64 0.87 3.69
C LYS A 145 5.50 0.51 2.73
N ASP A 146 5.67 0.66 1.42
CA ASP A 146 4.55 0.55 0.45
C ASP A 146 3.96 -0.86 0.34
N GLY A 147 4.62 -1.85 0.95
CA GLY A 147 4.10 -3.20 1.17
C GLY A 147 3.62 -3.48 2.61
N PRO A 148 3.37 -4.76 2.93
CA PRO A 148 2.88 -5.16 4.25
C PRO A 148 3.91 -5.01 5.38
N PHE A 149 5.18 -4.73 5.05
CA PHE A 149 6.33 -4.82 5.96
C PHE A 149 6.14 -4.03 7.26
N VAL A 150 5.84 -2.72 7.18
CA VAL A 150 5.69 -1.88 8.37
C VAL A 150 4.50 -2.31 9.21
N THR A 151 3.39 -2.70 8.58
CA THR A 151 2.20 -3.20 9.28
C THR A 151 2.48 -4.52 10.00
N MET A 152 3.12 -5.47 9.32
CA MET A 152 3.50 -6.77 9.89
C MET A 152 4.49 -6.60 11.04
N MET A 153 5.49 -5.73 10.89
CA MET A 153 6.42 -5.39 11.97
C MET A 153 5.68 -4.77 13.17
N ALA A 154 4.79 -3.80 12.94
CA ALA A 154 4.04 -3.16 14.02
C ALA A 154 3.12 -4.14 14.76
N LEU A 155 2.44 -5.02 14.03
CA LEU A 155 1.61 -6.09 14.61
C LEU A 155 2.43 -7.11 15.39
N GLY A 156 3.55 -7.58 14.82
CA GLY A 156 4.46 -8.52 15.48
C GLY A 156 5.05 -7.97 16.79
N VAL A 157 5.53 -6.73 16.78
CA VAL A 157 6.09 -6.08 17.98
C VAL A 157 5.02 -5.81 19.04
N SER A 158 3.78 -5.51 18.62
CA SER A 158 2.66 -5.28 19.55
C SER A 158 2.12 -6.56 20.21
N GLY A 159 2.47 -7.74 19.69
CA GLY A 159 1.91 -9.02 20.13
C GLY A 159 0.48 -9.29 19.64
N LEU A 160 -0.08 -8.44 18.76
CA LEU A 160 -1.42 -8.64 18.17
C LEU A 160 -1.44 -9.69 17.06
N ALA A 161 -0.29 -10.02 16.47
CA ALA A 161 -0.15 -11.07 15.45
C ALA A 161 1.19 -11.80 15.64
N ASN A 162 1.23 -13.10 15.35
CA ASN A 162 2.46 -13.89 15.41
C ASN A 162 3.16 -13.90 14.05
N ILE A 163 3.91 -12.84 13.76
CA ILE A 163 4.58 -12.69 12.48
C ILE A 163 5.96 -13.39 12.51
N PRO A 164 6.17 -14.47 11.74
CA PRO A 164 7.47 -15.10 11.67
C PRO A 164 8.48 -14.20 10.96
N PHE A 165 9.73 -14.18 11.43
CA PHE A 165 10.80 -13.38 10.82
C PHE A 165 11.01 -13.71 9.33
N THR A 166 10.76 -14.97 8.94
CA THR A 166 10.81 -15.42 7.55
C THR A 166 9.79 -14.70 6.65
N ALA A 167 8.61 -14.36 7.17
CA ALA A 167 7.61 -13.58 6.42
C ALA A 167 8.00 -12.12 6.28
N LEU A 168 8.70 -11.54 7.27
CA LEU A 168 9.30 -10.20 7.12
C LEU A 168 10.40 -10.21 6.06
N LEU A 169 11.26 -11.23 6.09
CA LEU A 169 12.36 -11.38 5.14
C LEU A 169 11.87 -11.61 3.71
N SER A 170 10.78 -12.37 3.50
CA SER A 170 10.22 -12.63 2.17
C SER A 170 9.75 -11.36 1.45
N MET A 171 9.39 -10.31 2.20
CA MET A 171 9.06 -9.00 1.63
C MET A 171 10.30 -8.16 1.32
N LEU A 172 11.39 -8.31 2.06
CA LEU A 172 12.63 -7.56 1.84
C LEU A 172 13.40 -8.05 0.61
N ILE A 173 13.40 -9.35 0.35
CA ILE A 173 14.13 -9.95 -0.79
C ILE A 173 13.79 -9.29 -2.14
N PRO A 174 12.52 -9.24 -2.60
CA PRO A 174 12.19 -8.61 -3.88
C PRO A 174 12.52 -7.12 -3.89
N LEU A 175 12.36 -6.43 -2.76
CA LEU A 175 12.69 -5.01 -2.62
C LEU A 175 14.20 -4.76 -2.77
N LEU A 176 15.06 -5.59 -2.16
CA LEU A 176 16.50 -5.50 -2.28
C LEU A 176 17.00 -5.82 -3.70
N ILE A 177 16.39 -6.82 -4.35
CA ILE A 177 16.69 -7.15 -5.76
C ILE A 177 16.30 -5.96 -6.65
N GLY A 178 15.11 -5.40 -6.45
CA GLY A 178 14.65 -4.20 -7.16
C GLY A 178 15.60 -3.03 -6.96
N MET A 179 16.03 -2.78 -5.71
CA MET A 179 17.01 -1.74 -5.39
C MET A 179 18.32 -1.95 -6.16
N LEU A 180 18.86 -3.17 -6.15
CA LEU A 180 20.09 -3.48 -6.88
C LEU A 180 19.91 -3.21 -8.38
N TRP A 181 18.88 -3.77 -9.01
CA TRP A 181 18.65 -3.63 -10.44
C TRP A 181 18.36 -2.19 -10.86
N GLY A 182 17.56 -1.45 -10.10
CA GLY A 182 17.25 -0.05 -10.38
C GLY A 182 18.45 0.90 -10.27
N ASN A 183 19.46 0.55 -9.46
CA ASN A 183 20.72 1.32 -9.37
C ASN A 183 21.77 0.89 -10.42
N LEU A 184 21.66 -0.32 -10.96
CA LEU A 184 22.54 -0.83 -12.01
C LEU A 184 22.08 -0.39 -13.41
N ASP A 185 20.77 -0.28 -13.63
CA ASP A 185 20.19 0.07 -14.95
C ASP A 185 18.98 0.99 -14.83
N GLU A 186 19.15 2.25 -15.27
CA GLU A 186 18.07 3.25 -15.30
C GLU A 186 16.96 2.87 -16.30
N ARG A 187 17.26 2.12 -17.38
CA ARG A 187 16.22 1.63 -18.30
C ARG A 187 15.37 0.57 -17.64
N PHE A 188 15.97 -0.30 -16.83
CA PHE A 188 15.22 -1.29 -16.04
C PHE A 188 14.28 -0.61 -15.04
N LYS A 189 14.75 0.44 -14.36
CA LYS A 189 13.91 1.27 -13.49
C LYS A 189 12.75 1.91 -14.24
N GLN A 190 12.97 2.46 -15.45
CA GLN A 190 11.90 3.00 -16.30
C GLN A 190 10.88 1.94 -16.72
N LEU A 191 11.35 0.73 -17.06
CA LEU A 191 10.48 -0.42 -17.35
C LEU A 191 9.59 -0.77 -16.14
N CYS A 192 10.16 -0.85 -14.94
CA CYS A 192 9.42 -1.12 -13.72
C CYS A 192 8.38 -0.03 -13.41
N ALA A 193 8.75 1.25 -13.55
CA ALA A 193 7.83 2.37 -13.37
C ALA A 193 6.67 2.33 -14.38
N ALA A 194 6.94 1.98 -15.64
CA ALA A 194 5.91 1.84 -16.67
C ALA A 194 5.01 0.61 -16.46
N ALA A 195 5.52 -0.47 -15.86
CA ALA A 195 4.77 -1.69 -15.58
C ALA A 195 3.86 -1.58 -14.35
N GLN A 196 4.18 -0.68 -13.41
CA GLN A 196 3.47 -0.53 -12.13
C GLN A 196 1.94 -0.45 -12.25
N PRO A 197 1.35 0.35 -13.16
CA PRO A 197 -0.11 0.42 -13.30
C PRO A 197 -0.75 -0.92 -13.66
N LEU A 198 -0.11 -1.69 -14.54
CA LEU A 198 -0.60 -3.01 -14.95
C LEU A 198 -0.55 -4.00 -13.78
N VAL A 199 0.55 -4.02 -13.04
CA VAL A 199 0.69 -4.86 -11.83
C VAL A 199 -0.42 -4.54 -10.84
N ILE A 200 -0.70 -3.25 -10.60
CA ILE A 200 -1.79 -2.80 -9.72
C ILE A 200 -3.16 -3.31 -10.21
N ILE A 201 -3.45 -3.22 -11.51
CA ILE A 201 -4.73 -3.69 -12.07
C ILE A 201 -4.91 -5.19 -11.85
N ILE A 202 -3.93 -6.00 -12.24
CA ILE A 202 -4.00 -7.47 -12.15
C ILE A 202 -4.04 -7.92 -10.69
N MET A 203 -3.24 -7.29 -9.84
CA MET A 203 -3.24 -7.53 -8.41
C MET A 203 -4.60 -7.25 -7.78
N SER A 204 -5.22 -6.11 -8.12
CA SER A 204 -6.54 -5.72 -7.63
C SER A 204 -7.65 -6.66 -8.09
N PHE A 205 -7.55 -7.14 -9.34
CA PHE A 205 -8.43 -8.17 -9.86
C PHE A 205 -8.31 -9.46 -9.03
N ALA A 206 -7.09 -9.92 -8.75
CA ALA A 206 -6.86 -11.13 -7.96
C ALA A 206 -7.44 -11.04 -6.54
N ILE A 207 -7.41 -9.85 -5.92
CA ILE A 207 -8.10 -9.63 -4.63
C ILE A 207 -9.61 -9.79 -4.81
N GLY A 208 -10.20 -9.08 -5.77
CA GLY A 208 -11.64 -9.12 -6.00
C GLY A 208 -12.15 -10.51 -6.35
N ALA A 209 -11.34 -11.31 -7.04
CA ALA A 209 -11.63 -12.70 -7.38
C ALA A 209 -11.71 -13.65 -6.17
N ASN A 210 -11.24 -13.23 -5.00
CA ASN A 210 -11.38 -13.94 -3.73
C ASN A 210 -12.40 -13.29 -2.79
N SER A 211 -13.14 -12.28 -3.26
CA SER A 211 -14.14 -11.55 -2.49
C SER A 211 -15.54 -11.73 -3.11
N SER A 212 -16.57 -11.36 -2.35
CA SER A 212 -17.97 -11.49 -2.74
C SER A 212 -18.71 -10.17 -2.62
N ILE A 213 -19.83 -10.04 -3.32
CA ILE A 213 -20.65 -8.83 -3.22
C ILE A 213 -21.18 -8.61 -1.80
N ASN A 214 -21.46 -9.69 -1.07
CA ASN A 214 -21.88 -9.64 0.34
C ASN A 214 -20.78 -9.00 1.20
N THR A 215 -19.52 -9.37 0.98
CA THR A 215 -18.38 -8.79 1.68
C THR A 215 -18.31 -7.27 1.48
N VAL A 216 -18.61 -6.78 0.27
CA VAL A 216 -18.65 -5.34 -0.04
C VAL A 216 -19.79 -4.64 0.69
N PHE A 217 -21.00 -5.24 0.71
CA PHE A 217 -22.13 -4.65 1.42
C PHE A 217 -21.91 -4.62 2.94
N THR A 218 -21.40 -5.71 3.52
CA THR A 218 -21.11 -5.78 4.96
C THR A 218 -19.99 -4.83 5.38
N ALA A 219 -18.96 -4.68 4.54
CA ALA A 219 -17.83 -3.80 4.82
C ALA A 219 -18.05 -2.35 4.33
N GLY A 220 -19.17 -2.05 3.66
CA GLY A 220 -19.36 -0.78 2.97
C GLY A 220 -19.34 0.41 3.93
N LEU A 221 -20.16 0.36 4.98
CA LEU A 221 -20.25 1.47 5.95
C LEU A 221 -18.97 1.62 6.77
N SER A 222 -18.39 0.52 7.24
CA SER A 222 -17.11 0.52 7.97
C SER A 222 -15.95 0.96 7.07
N GLY A 223 -15.98 0.66 5.78
CA GLY A 223 -15.02 1.13 4.78
C GLY A 223 -15.11 2.63 4.53
N ILE A 224 -16.32 3.20 4.44
CA ILE A 224 -16.51 4.66 4.36
C ILE A 224 -15.95 5.34 5.61
N LEU A 225 -16.29 4.81 6.79
CA LEU A 225 -15.79 5.31 8.06
C LEU A 225 -14.25 5.25 8.11
N LEU A 226 -13.65 4.14 7.67
CA LEU A 226 -12.20 3.99 7.58
C LEU A 226 -11.57 5.02 6.62
N GLY A 227 -12.23 5.32 5.50
CA GLY A 227 -11.82 6.38 4.58
C GLY A 227 -11.85 7.77 5.22
N ILE A 228 -12.87 8.07 6.03
CA ILE A 228 -12.94 9.32 6.80
C ILE A 228 -11.82 9.38 7.84
N ILE A 229 -11.59 8.28 8.59
CA ILE A 229 -10.49 8.19 9.55
C ILE A 229 -9.14 8.44 8.86
N SER A 230 -8.91 7.82 7.69
CA SER A 230 -7.72 8.05 6.87
C SER A 230 -7.56 9.53 6.52
N ALA A 231 -8.61 10.17 5.99
CA ALA A 231 -8.57 11.59 5.65
C ALA A 231 -8.26 12.49 6.87
N LEU A 232 -8.85 12.19 8.03
CA LEU A 232 -8.57 12.91 9.28
C LEU A 232 -7.12 12.71 9.73
N THR A 233 -6.57 11.51 9.58
CA THR A 233 -5.14 11.28 9.87
C THR A 233 -4.24 12.04 8.92
N GLY A 234 -4.63 12.24 7.66
CA GLY A 234 -4.03 13.22 6.73
C GLY A 234 -3.82 14.60 7.36
N ILE A 235 -4.85 15.13 8.00
CA ILE A 235 -4.80 16.44 8.67
C ILE A 235 -3.85 16.41 9.87
N VAL A 236 -3.88 15.35 10.68
CA VAL A 236 -2.99 15.21 11.84
C VAL A 236 -1.51 15.15 11.40
N PHE A 237 -1.20 14.34 10.39
CA PHE A 237 0.16 14.24 9.85
C PHE A 237 0.64 15.54 9.20
N TYR A 238 -0.26 16.33 8.61
CA TYR A 238 0.07 17.67 8.13
C TYR A 238 0.60 18.57 9.26
N PHE A 239 -0.07 18.60 10.41
CA PHE A 239 0.38 19.40 11.56
C PHE A 239 1.67 18.86 12.17
N ILE A 240 1.79 17.54 12.36
CA ILE A 240 3.01 16.91 12.91
C ILE A 240 4.21 17.19 12.00
N TYR A 241 4.06 16.99 10.70
CA TYR A 241 5.12 17.21 9.72
C TYR A 241 5.59 18.66 9.72
N ASN A 242 4.65 19.61 9.72
CA ASN A 242 4.96 21.03 9.74
C ASN A 242 5.64 21.47 11.06
N LEU A 243 5.30 20.83 12.19
CA LEU A 243 5.91 21.09 13.50
C LEU A 243 7.37 20.61 13.53
N PHE A 244 7.64 19.38 13.07
CA PHE A 244 8.97 18.78 13.13
C PHE A 244 9.94 19.35 12.09
N LEU A 245 9.46 19.68 10.88
CA LEU A 245 10.31 20.22 9.82
C LEU A 245 10.30 21.75 9.73
N LYS A 246 9.56 22.43 10.62
CA LYS A 246 9.42 23.90 10.69
C LYS A 246 9.12 24.57 9.34
N LYS A 247 8.48 23.84 8.43
CA LYS A 247 8.09 24.27 7.08
C LYS A 247 6.61 24.00 6.91
N LYS A 248 5.85 24.98 6.42
CA LYS A 248 4.45 24.74 6.01
C LYS A 248 4.46 24.04 4.66
N SER A 249 4.28 22.73 4.64
CA SER A 249 4.22 21.96 3.40
C SER A 249 3.02 21.02 3.37
N ALA A 250 2.31 21.02 2.25
CA ALA A 250 1.22 20.08 1.99
C ALA A 250 1.71 18.62 1.93
N LEU A 251 3.03 18.39 1.84
CA LEU A 251 3.65 17.07 1.88
C LEU A 251 3.27 16.27 3.14
N GLY A 252 3.11 16.95 4.28
CA GLY A 252 2.67 16.30 5.51
C GLY A 252 1.30 15.64 5.40
N ALA A 253 0.39 16.24 4.63
CA ALA A 253 -0.94 15.67 4.39
C ALA A 253 -0.86 14.40 3.55
N ALA A 254 0.04 14.34 2.55
CA ALA A 254 0.27 13.13 1.76
C ALA A 254 0.73 11.94 2.61
N LEU A 255 1.48 12.18 3.69
CA LEU A 255 1.91 11.11 4.60
C LEU A 255 0.77 10.47 5.39
N GLY A 256 -0.31 11.20 5.64
CA GLY A 256 -1.48 10.65 6.33
C GLY A 256 -2.53 10.07 5.39
N THR A 257 -2.27 10.03 4.08
CA THR A 257 -3.14 9.31 3.13
C THR A 257 -2.98 7.80 3.29
N THR A 258 -3.84 7.03 2.63
CA THR A 258 -3.73 5.57 2.52
C THR A 258 -3.55 5.20 1.06
N ALA A 259 -2.50 4.45 0.75
CA ALA A 259 -2.32 3.85 -0.57
C ALA A 259 -3.31 2.70 -0.74
N ALA A 260 -3.82 2.57 -1.95
CA ALA A 260 -4.72 1.50 -2.27
C ALA A 260 -4.02 0.12 -2.34
N SER A 261 -2.68 0.08 -2.42
CA SER A 261 -1.90 -1.16 -2.19
C SER A 261 -2.12 -1.74 -0.79
N SER A 262 -2.53 -0.94 0.19
CA SER A 262 -2.74 -1.41 1.57
C SER A 262 -4.03 -2.20 1.77
N ALA A 263 -4.92 -2.22 0.78
CA ALA A 263 -6.04 -3.16 0.76
C ALA A 263 -5.57 -4.63 0.79
N LEU A 264 -4.32 -4.90 0.39
CA LEU A 264 -3.72 -6.25 0.39
C LEU A 264 -3.12 -6.65 1.72
N THR A 265 -2.74 -5.67 2.54
CA THR A 265 -2.00 -5.92 3.77
C THR A 265 -2.73 -6.90 4.70
N PRO A 266 -4.06 -6.80 4.92
CA PRO A 266 -4.76 -7.77 5.77
C PRO A 266 -4.67 -9.21 5.26
N ALA A 267 -4.80 -9.43 3.95
CA ALA A 267 -4.71 -10.77 3.37
C ALA A 267 -3.29 -11.35 3.48
N MET A 268 -2.25 -10.52 3.32
CA MET A 268 -0.86 -10.95 3.49
C MET A 268 -0.52 -11.24 4.96
N VAL A 269 -1.04 -10.44 5.89
CA VAL A 269 -0.91 -10.70 7.32
C VAL A 269 -1.57 -12.03 7.68
N ALA A 270 -2.79 -12.28 7.21
CA ALA A 270 -3.49 -13.54 7.45
C ALA A 270 -2.78 -14.76 6.82
N GLN A 271 -2.02 -14.58 5.74
CA GLN A 271 -1.18 -15.66 5.20
C GLN A 271 0.06 -15.94 6.07
N ALA A 272 0.58 -14.91 6.74
CA ALA A 272 1.77 -15.02 7.60
C ALA A 272 1.43 -15.49 9.02
N ASP A 273 0.22 -15.19 9.50
CA ASP A 273 -0.36 -15.58 10.79
C ASP A 273 -1.75 -16.20 10.55
N PRO A 274 -1.82 -17.47 10.10
CA PRO A 274 -3.05 -18.15 9.71
C PRO A 274 -3.94 -18.58 10.88
#